data_AF-A0A2N2AK47-F1
#
_entry.id   AF-A0A2N2AK47-F1
#
_cell.length_a   1.000
_cell.length_b   1.000
_cell.length_c   1.000
_cell.angle_alpha   90.00
_cell.angle_beta   90.00
_cell.angle_gamma   90.00
#
_symmetry.space_group_name_H-M   'P 1'
#
loop_
_entity.id
_entity.type
_entity.pdbx_description
1 polymer ?
#
loop_
_entity_poly.entity_id
_entity_poly.type
_entity_poly.pdbx_seq_one_letter_code
_entity_poly.pdbx_strand_id
1 'polypeptide(L)'
;MNNLTVFMLEIGLCLSLSALVVASLRAVLVPLLVDLCGTSSRAAFWARFTYLMLFISPLLLMLHGTHSLDQAPVDALRLLRDGLWHIVLGLFLGLGSMGLVIRRSIPPVAPAGALQSGAG
;
A
#
# COMPACT_ATOMS: atom_id res chain seq x y z
N MET A 1 19.79 10.11 24.86
CA MET A 1 18.43 10.14 24.25
C MET A 1 17.82 8.77 24.41
N ASN A 2 16.53 8.67 24.74
CA ASN A 2 15.89 7.39 24.99
C ASN A 2 15.69 6.65 23.64
N ASN A 3 16.10 5.39 23.51
CA ASN A 3 15.97 4.63 22.24
C ASN A 3 14.51 4.60 21.73
N LEU A 4 13.55 4.61 22.65
CA LEU A 4 12.13 4.72 22.35
C LEU A 4 11.76 6.05 21.68
N THR A 5 12.35 7.17 22.10
CA THR A 5 12.09 8.49 21.48
C THR A 5 12.64 8.57 20.06
N VAL A 6 13.81 7.97 19.79
CA VAL A 6 14.38 7.91 18.45
C VAL A 6 13.50 7.07 17.54
N PHE A 7 13.07 5.88 18.00
CA PHE A 7 12.18 5.01 17.24
C PHE A 7 10.83 5.66 16.91
N MET A 8 10.21 6.35 17.86
CA MET A 8 8.95 7.07 17.59
C MET A 8 9.14 8.22 16.60
N LEU A 9 10.27 8.92 16.66
CA LEU A 9 10.59 9.99 15.73
C LEU A 9 10.84 9.46 14.31
N GLU A 10 11.51 8.32 14.17
CA GLU A 10 11.69 7.65 12.89
C GLU A 10 10.35 7.21 12.27
N ILE A 11 9.46 6.60 13.06
CA ILE A 11 8.11 6.24 12.60
C ILE A 11 7.35 7.50 12.17
N GLY A 12 7.37 8.57 12.98
CA GLY A 12 6.71 9.82 12.65
C GLY A 12 7.21 10.45 11.36
N LEU A 13 8.54 10.46 11.15
CA LEU A 13 9.15 10.93 9.90
C LEU A 13 8.76 10.06 8.70
N CYS A 14 8.76 8.74 8.86
CA CYS A 14 8.32 7.82 7.82
C CYS A 14 6.86 8.06 7.42
N LEU A 15 5.95 8.18 8.40
CA LEU A 15 4.53 8.42 8.17
C LEU A 15 4.28 9.77 7.49
N SER A 16 4.96 10.82 7.94
CA SER A 16 4.81 12.17 7.38
C SER A 16 5.31 12.28 5.94
N LEU A 17 6.48 11.69 5.64
CA LEU A 17 7.01 11.66 4.27
C LEU A 17 6.12 10.81 3.35
N SER A 18 5.65 9.67 3.83
CA SER A 18 4.72 8.80 3.09
C SER A 18 3.39 9.51 2.80
N ALA A 19 2.85 10.23 3.78
CA ALA A 19 1.64 11.02 3.61
C ALA A 19 1.83 12.15 2.58
N LEU A 20 2.98 12.82 2.59
CA LEU A 20 3.32 13.86 1.63
C LEU A 20 3.36 13.32 0.20
N VAL A 21 4.03 12.17 0.00
CA VAL A 21 4.10 11.48 -1.29
C VAL A 21 2.71 11.03 -1.75
N VAL A 22 1.90 10.43 -0.86
CA VAL A 22 0.53 10.03 -1.18
C VAL A 22 -0.32 11.25 -1.58
N ALA A 23 -0.19 12.37 -0.87
CA ALA A 23 -0.90 13.61 -1.17
C ALA A 23 -0.51 14.16 -2.55
N SER A 24 0.78 14.13 -2.92
CA SER A 24 1.23 14.59 -4.24
C SER A 24 0.77 13.65 -5.36
N LEU A 25 0.81 12.33 -5.15
CA LEU A 25 0.33 11.37 -6.14
C LEU A 25 -1.18 11.41 -6.31
N ARG A 26 -1.92 11.86 -5.29
CA ARG A 26 -3.39 11.83 -5.32
C ARG A 26 -3.99 12.58 -6.49
N ALA A 27 -3.36 13.69 -6.90
CA ALA A 27 -3.79 14.50 -8.02
C ALA A 27 -3.63 13.79 -9.37
N VAL A 28 -2.60 12.95 -9.53
CA VAL A 28 -2.23 12.32 -10.81
C VAL A 28 -2.83 10.92 -10.94
N LEU A 29 -2.92 10.18 -9.84
CA LEU A 29 -3.30 8.77 -9.87
C LEU A 29 -4.78 8.55 -10.23
N VAL A 30 -5.68 9.41 -9.72
CA VAL A 30 -7.11 9.31 -9.99
C VAL A 30 -7.45 9.46 -11.48
N PRO A 31 -7.03 10.53 -12.19
CA PRO A 31 -7.38 10.68 -13.61
C PRO A 31 -6.82 9.55 -14.47
N LEU A 32 -5.60 9.08 -14.17
CA LEU A 32 -4.95 7.97 -14.87
C LEU A 32 -5.72 6.65 -14.68
N LEU A 33 -6.21 6.39 -13.47
CA LEU A 33 -7.04 5.23 -13.18
C LEU A 33 -8.44 5.32 -13.79
N VAL A 34 -9.00 6.52 -13.94
CA VAL A 34 -10.28 6.72 -14.64
C VAL A 34 -10.16 6.32 -16.10
N ASP A 35 -9.09 6.75 -16.76
CA ASP A 35 -8.81 6.42 -18.16
C ASP A 35 -8.62 4.91 -18.36
N LEU A 36 -7.88 4.26 -17.45
CA LEU A 36 -7.63 2.81 -17.51
C LEU A 36 -8.83 1.95 -17.11
N CYS A 37 -9.59 2.34 -16.08
CA CYS A 37 -10.68 1.52 -15.55
C CYS A 37 -12.02 1.74 -16.26
N GLY A 38 -12.12 2.79 -17.10
CA GLY A 38 -13.32 3.19 -17.83
C GLY A 38 -14.50 3.66 -16.96
N THR A 39 -14.41 3.54 -15.63
CA THR A 39 -15.49 3.91 -14.69
C THR A 39 -14.91 4.57 -13.44
N SER A 40 -15.53 5.68 -13.02
CA SER A 40 -15.07 6.46 -11.86
C SER A 40 -15.10 5.69 -10.54
N SER A 41 -16.04 4.73 -10.39
CA SER A 41 -16.15 3.89 -9.19
C SER A 41 -14.95 2.95 -9.03
N ARG A 42 -14.55 2.25 -10.11
CA ARG A 42 -13.38 1.36 -10.10
C ARG A 42 -12.09 2.16 -9.90
N ALA A 43 -11.98 3.31 -10.56
CA ALA A 43 -10.82 4.18 -10.41
C ALA A 43 -10.64 4.69 -8.97
N ALA A 44 -11.71 5.10 -8.30
CA ALA A 44 -11.64 5.55 -6.92
C ALA A 44 -11.23 4.43 -5.94
N PHE A 45 -11.70 3.20 -6.18
CA PHE A 45 -11.29 2.03 -5.40
C PHE A 45 -9.79 1.77 -5.55
N TRP A 46 -9.31 1.66 -6.79
CA TRP A 46 -7.91 1.38 -7.08
C TRP A 46 -6.97 2.49 -6.59
N ALA A 47 -7.42 3.75 -6.66
CA ALA A 47 -6.63 4.87 -6.14
C ALA A 47 -6.42 4.74 -4.63
N ARG A 48 -7.49 4.45 -3.87
CA ARG A 48 -7.40 4.23 -2.42
C ARG A 48 -6.51 3.03 -2.07
N PHE A 49 -6.64 1.94 -2.82
CA PHE A 49 -5.80 0.75 -2.66
C PHE A 49 -4.31 1.10 -2.83
N THR A 50 -3.95 1.81 -3.90
CA THR A 50 -2.58 2.22 -4.16
C THR A 50 -2.05 3.17 -3.09
N TYR A 51 -2.85 4.12 -2.60
CA TYR A 51 -2.41 5.00 -1.50
C TYR A 51 -2.11 4.23 -0.23
N LEU A 52 -2.94 3.25 0.15
CA LEU A 52 -2.68 2.40 1.31
C LEU A 52 -1.40 1.57 1.13
N MET A 53 -1.20 0.97 -0.05
CA MET A 53 0.02 0.23 -0.37
C MET A 53 1.28 1.09 -0.30
N LEU A 54 1.24 2.29 -0.89
CA LEU A 54 2.34 3.25 -0.86
C LEU A 54 2.64 3.77 0.54
N PHE A 55 1.64 3.82 1.41
CA PHE A 55 1.81 4.23 2.80
C PHE A 55 2.41 3.13 3.67
N ILE A 56 1.95 1.88 3.48
CA ILE A 56 2.37 0.72 4.28
C ILE A 56 3.78 0.25 3.88
N SER A 57 4.13 0.31 2.59
CA SER A 57 5.41 -0.18 2.06
C SER A 57 6.67 0.45 2.69
N PRO A 58 6.81 1.78 2.81
CA PRO A 58 8.00 2.39 3.42
C PRO A 58 8.09 2.09 4.92
N LEU A 59 6.93 1.99 5.60
CA LEU A 59 6.86 1.64 7.01
C LEU A 59 7.38 0.21 7.24
N LEU A 60 7.01 -0.70 6.35
CA LEU A 60 7.54 -2.07 6.29
C LEU A 60 9.08 -2.02 6.17
N LEU A 61 9.62 -1.36 5.13
CA LEU A 61 11.09 -1.28 4.95
C LEU A 61 11.83 -0.68 6.14
N MET A 62 11.26 0.36 6.76
CA MET A 62 11.83 1.02 7.93
C MET A 62 11.91 0.08 9.14
N LEU A 63 10.86 -0.70 9.39
CA LEU A 63 10.85 -1.69 10.48
C LEU A 63 11.83 -2.85 10.27
N HIS A 64 12.11 -3.23 9.02
CA HIS A 64 13.07 -4.28 8.70
C HIS A 64 14.54 -3.79 8.74
N GLY A 65 14.80 -2.55 8.32
CA GLY A 65 16.17 -2.04 8.11
C GLY A 65 16.98 -1.72 9.37
N THR A 66 16.34 -1.54 10.52
CA THR A 66 17.03 -1.11 11.76
C THR A 66 17.62 -2.30 12.54
N HIS A 67 18.60 -2.98 11.95
CA HIS A 67 19.30 -4.14 12.54
C HIS A 67 20.56 -3.76 13.36
N SER A 68 20.93 -2.47 13.46
CA SER A 68 22.25 -2.05 13.98
C SER A 68 22.38 -1.89 15.51
N LEU A 69 21.46 -2.42 16.32
CA LEU A 69 21.56 -2.37 17.80
C LEU A 69 21.71 -3.77 18.43
N ASP A 70 22.48 -4.63 17.77
CA ASP A 70 22.55 -6.08 18.02
C ASP A 70 23.47 -6.50 19.20
N GLN A 71 23.58 -5.67 20.25
CA GLN A 71 24.48 -5.94 21.38
C GLN A 71 23.85 -5.74 22.78
N ALA A 72 22.55 -5.46 22.88
CA ALA A 72 21.87 -5.24 24.17
C ALA A 72 20.91 -6.41 24.53
N PRO A 73 20.64 -6.65 25.83
CA PRO A 73 19.67 -7.64 26.29
C PRO A 73 18.29 -7.42 25.67
N VAL A 74 17.42 -8.44 25.73
CA VAL A 74 16.04 -8.42 25.19
C VAL A 74 15.22 -7.23 25.73
N ASP A 75 15.34 -6.09 25.05
CA ASP A 75 14.63 -4.86 25.38
C ASP A 75 13.18 -4.93 24.88
N ALA A 76 12.24 -4.41 25.66
CA ALA A 76 10.82 -4.30 25.28
C ALA A 76 10.61 -3.61 23.92
N LEU A 77 11.55 -2.76 23.51
CA LEU A 77 11.56 -2.10 22.20
C LEU A 77 11.73 -3.08 21.04
N ARG A 78 12.55 -4.13 21.20
CA ARG A 78 12.77 -5.17 20.17
C ARG A 78 11.50 -5.98 19.95
N LEU A 79 10.85 -6.42 21.03
CA LEU A 79 9.57 -7.13 20.96
C LEU A 79 8.48 -6.27 20.32
N LEU A 80 8.39 -4.98 20.67
CA LEU A 80 7.43 -4.07 20.07
C LEU A 80 7.68 -3.89 18.57
N ARG A 81 8.94 -3.69 18.18
CA ARG A 81 9.34 -3.54 16.76
C ARG A 81 9.03 -4.80 15.96
N ASP A 82 9.44 -5.96 16.46
CA ASP A 82 9.19 -7.24 15.79
C ASP A 82 7.69 -7.50 15.66
N GLY A 83 6.90 -7.26 16.71
CA GLY A 83 5.44 -7.38 16.66
C GLY A 83 4.82 -6.43 15.63
N LEU A 84 5.25 -5.17 15.62
CA LEU A 84 4.75 -4.17 14.67
C LEU A 84 5.10 -4.55 13.22
N TRP A 85 6.29 -5.10 12.98
CA TRP A 85 6.71 -5.58 11.66
C TRP A 85 5.76 -6.67 11.14
N HIS A 86 5.46 -7.69 11.96
CA HIS A 86 4.55 -8.78 11.56
C HIS A 86 3.13 -8.27 11.29
N ILE A 87 2.62 -7.34 12.10
CA ILE A 87 1.30 -6.73 11.91
C ILE A 87 1.23 -5.97 10.58
N VAL A 88 2.22 -5.11 10.33
CA VAL A 88 2.31 -4.29 9.12
C VAL A 88 2.47 -5.16 7.89
N LEU A 89 3.30 -6.21 7.96
CA LEU A 89 3.47 -7.20 6.90
C LEU A 89 2.17 -7.95 6.60
N GLY A 90 1.46 -8.40 7.63
CA GLY A 90 0.17 -9.06 7.48
C GLY A 90 -0.87 -8.14 6.82
N LEU A 91 -0.93 -6.87 7.23
CA LEU A 91 -1.81 -5.88 6.61
C LEU A 91 -1.46 -5.66 5.13
N PHE A 92 -0.17 -5.55 4.80
CA PHE A 92 0.30 -5.42 3.42
C PHE A 92 -0.11 -6.62 2.56
N LEU A 93 0.17 -7.85 3.02
CA LEU A 93 -0.19 -9.07 2.30
C LEU A 93 -1.70 -9.25 2.18
N GLY A 94 -2.45 -8.97 3.25
CA GLY A 94 -3.91 -9.04 3.24
C GLY A 94 -4.53 -8.08 2.24
N LEU A 95 -4.09 -6.82 2.24
CA LEU A 95 -4.55 -5.84 1.26
C LEU A 95 -4.14 -6.27 -0.16
N GLY A 96 -2.90 -6.71 -0.36
CA GLY A 96 -2.38 -7.15 -1.65
C GLY A 96 -3.17 -8.31 -2.25
N SER A 97 -3.53 -9.30 -1.42
CA SER A 97 -4.34 -10.44 -1.84
C SER A 97 -5.74 -10.01 -2.29
N MET A 98 -6.39 -9.10 -1.55
CA MET A 98 -7.68 -8.52 -1.96
C MET A 98 -7.58 -7.76 -3.29
N GLY A 99 -6.52 -6.98 -3.48
CA GLY A 99 -6.25 -6.31 -4.76
C GLY A 99 -6.13 -7.33 -5.91
N LEU A 100 -5.40 -8.43 -5.72
CA LEU A 100 -5.23 -9.47 -6.74
C LEU A 100 -6.56 -10.15 -7.11
N VAL A 101 -7.39 -10.45 -6.11
CA VAL A 101 -8.71 -11.06 -6.31
C VAL A 101 -9.63 -10.12 -7.11
N ILE A 102 -9.67 -8.84 -6.75
CA ILE A 102 -10.50 -7.85 -7.45
C ILE A 102 -10.01 -7.61 -8.88
N ARG A 103 -8.69 -7.59 -9.11
CA ARG A 103 -8.14 -7.50 -10.47
C ARG A 103 -8.61 -8.67 -11.34
N ARG A 104 -8.65 -9.88 -10.79
CA ARG A 104 -9.08 -11.09 -11.52
C ARG A 104 -10.58 -11.11 -11.82
N SER A 105 -11.39 -10.44 -11.01
CA SER A 105 -12.85 -10.43 -11.19
C SER A 105 -13.36 -9.35 -12.15
N ILE A 106 -12.47 -8.54 -12.76
CA ILE A 106 -12.85 -7.57 -13.80
C ILE A 106 -12.76 -8.26 -15.16
N PRO A 107 -13.88 -8.72 -15.76
CA PRO A 107 -13.86 -9.25 -17.11
C PRO A 107 -13.45 -8.15 -18.10
N PRO A 108 -12.70 -8.48 -19.16
CA PRO A 108 -12.45 -7.56 -20.27
C PRO A 108 -13.78 -7.02 -20.79
N VAL A 109 -13.88 -5.71 -20.99
CA VAL A 109 -15.02 -5.12 -21.68
C VAL A 109 -15.07 -5.76 -23.07
N ALA A 110 -16.09 -6.58 -23.31
CA ALA A 110 -16.33 -7.15 -24.63
C ALA A 110 -16.59 -5.99 -25.60
N PRO A 111 -15.83 -5.85 -26.70
CA PRO A 111 -16.05 -4.79 -27.65
C PRO A 111 -17.46 -4.93 -28.25
N ALA A 112 -18.22 -3.84 -28.22
CA ALA A 112 -19.62 -3.75 -28.66
C ALA A 112 -19.86 -4.16 -30.14
N GLY A 113 -18.80 -4.48 -30.90
CA GLY A 113 -18.88 -4.96 -32.27
C GLY A 113 -19.00 -6.48 -32.46
N ALA A 114 -18.79 -7.30 -31.41
CA ALA A 114 -18.76 -8.76 -31.57
C ALA A 114 -20.15 -9.43 -31.72
N LEU A 115 -21.25 -8.70 -31.49
CA LEU A 115 -22.62 -9.23 -31.57
C LEU A 115 -23.33 -8.95 -32.91
N GLN A 116 -22.70 -8.24 -33.86
CA GLN A 116 -23.32 -7.95 -35.17
C GLN A 116 -22.84 -8.85 -36.33
N SER A 117 -21.89 -9.76 -36.10
CA SER A 117 -21.31 -10.63 -37.14
C SER A 117 -21.80 -12.09 -37.04
N GLY A 118 -23.09 -12.30 -36.79
CA GLY A 118 -23.69 -13.65 -36.67
C GLY A 118 -25.09 -13.78 -37.24
N ALA A 119 -25.59 -12.75 -37.94
CA ALA A 119 -26.86 -12.78 -38.67
C ALA A 119 -26.59 -12.48 -40.15
N GLY A 120 -26.13 -13.50 -40.87
CA GLY A 120 -25.91 -13.49 -42.31
C GLY A 120 -26.20 -14.88 -42.87
#